data_AF-A0A960THQ1-F1
#
_entry.id   AF-A0A960THQ1-F1
#
_cell.length_a   1.000
_cell.length_b   1.000
_cell.length_c   1.000
_cell.angle_alpha   90.00
_cell.angle_beta   90.00
_cell.angle_gamma   90.00
#
_symmetry.space_group_name_H-M   'P 1'
#
loop_
_entity.id
_entity.type
_entity.pdbx_description
1 polymer ?
#
loop_
_entity_poly.entity_id
_entity_poly.type
_entity_poly.pdbx_seq_one_letter_code
_entity_poly.pdbx_strand_id
1 'polypeptide(L)'
;MFAQLTLARGEVSYNATNVAVGDALPNDSVIVALCVRVETPWDVPASMTIGNNSDSNLYADADSIDLNQEGLYMIDVYGITLGTSTINAYINAPGAVIGKATVFAVVRVG
;
A
#
# COMPACT_ATOMS: atom_id res chain seq x y z
N MET A 1 0.25 25.58 14.03
CA MET A 1 0.28 25.05 12.66
C MET A 1 -0.40 23.68 12.71
N PHE A 2 -1.51 23.49 12.01
CA PHE A 2 -2.15 22.17 11.95
C PHE A 2 -1.41 21.32 10.92
N ALA A 3 -1.18 20.05 11.22
CA ALA A 3 -0.59 19.15 10.25
C ALA A 3 -1.59 18.87 9.13
N GLN A 4 -1.15 18.97 7.86
CA GLN A 4 -1.97 18.65 6.71
C GLN A 4 -1.97 17.14 6.48
N LEU A 5 -3.16 16.55 6.33
CA LEU A 5 -3.33 15.17 5.89
C LEU A 5 -3.68 15.14 4.40
N THR A 6 -3.02 14.26 3.67
CA THR A 6 -3.24 14.00 2.24
C THR A 6 -3.58 12.53 2.04
N LEU A 7 -4.46 12.26 1.08
CA LEU A 7 -4.78 10.89 0.65
C LEU A 7 -3.97 10.55 -0.60
N ALA A 8 -3.15 9.51 -0.51
CA ALA A 8 -2.46 8.89 -1.64
C ALA A 8 -3.18 7.61 -2.06
N ARG A 9 -3.24 7.32 -3.37
CA ARG A 9 -4.01 6.21 -3.94
C ARG A 9 -3.20 5.49 -5.02
N GLY A 10 -3.20 4.15 -4.99
CA GLY A 10 -2.62 3.31 -6.04
C GLY A 10 -3.57 2.18 -6.44
N GLU A 11 -3.80 1.99 -7.74
CA GLU A 11 -4.60 0.86 -8.26
C GLU A 11 -3.69 -0.29 -8.67
N VAL A 12 -3.97 -1.47 -8.12
CA VAL A 12 -3.26 -2.71 -8.35
C VAL A 12 -4.12 -3.65 -9.18
N SER A 13 -3.52 -4.35 -10.13
CA SER A 13 -4.17 -5.40 -10.92
C SER A 13 -3.29 -6.66 -10.98
N TYR A 14 -3.88 -7.79 -11.38
CA TYR A 14 -3.24 -9.11 -11.40
C TYR A 14 -1.87 -9.20 -12.10
N ASN A 15 -1.60 -8.31 -13.04
CA ASN A 15 -0.36 -8.27 -13.81
C ASN A 15 0.70 -7.30 -13.24
N ALA A 16 0.39 -6.57 -12.18
CA ALA A 16 1.31 -5.64 -11.56
C ALA A 16 2.29 -6.35 -10.62
N THR A 17 3.57 -5.97 -10.70
CA THR A 17 4.59 -6.38 -9.72
C THR A 17 4.80 -5.30 -8.66
N ASN A 18 4.65 -4.03 -9.03
CA ASN A 18 4.60 -2.91 -8.13
C ASN A 18 3.73 -1.76 -8.68
N VAL A 19 3.23 -0.92 -7.78
CA VAL A 19 2.44 0.28 -8.12
C VAL A 19 2.79 1.40 -7.14
N ALA A 20 3.00 2.60 -7.66
CA ALA A 20 3.12 3.79 -6.83
C ALA A 20 1.77 4.15 -6.20
N VAL A 21 1.77 4.40 -4.89
CA VAL A 21 0.59 4.82 -4.14
C VAL A 21 0.63 6.35 -4.03
N GLY A 22 -0.09 7.01 -4.93
CA GLY A 22 -0.14 8.46 -5.05
C GLY A 22 1.10 9.09 -5.70
N ASP A 23 1.16 10.42 -5.65
CA ASP A 23 2.26 11.22 -6.18
C ASP A 23 3.47 11.24 -5.24
N ALA A 24 4.56 11.85 -5.71
CA ALA A 24 5.73 12.10 -4.88
C ALA A 24 5.37 12.99 -3.67
N LEU A 25 5.70 12.52 -2.47
CA LEU A 25 5.49 13.16 -1.18
C LEU A 25 6.76 13.92 -0.75
N PRO A 26 6.61 15.03 -0.02
CA PRO A 26 7.74 15.70 0.62
C PRO A 26 8.50 14.76 1.56
N ASN A 27 9.80 15.00 1.72
CA ASN A 27 10.61 14.32 2.73
C ASN A 27 9.99 14.51 4.13
N ASP A 28 10.25 13.57 5.03
CA ASP A 28 9.72 13.54 6.40
C ASP A 28 8.19 13.40 6.51
N SER A 29 7.50 13.13 5.39
CA SER A 29 6.11 12.71 5.41
C SER A 29 5.93 11.40 6.18
N VAL A 30 4.82 11.29 6.89
CA VAL A 30 4.51 10.14 7.76
C VAL A 30 3.21 9.48 7.33
N ILE A 31 3.24 8.17 7.08
CA ILE A 31 2.01 7.39 6.85
C ILE A 31 1.32 7.21 8.20
N VAL A 32 0.06 7.64 8.29
CA VAL A 32 -0.75 7.59 9.53
C VAL A 32 -1.85 6.55 9.50
N ALA A 33 -2.32 6.17 8.31
CA ALA A 33 -3.24 5.06 8.13
C ALA A 33 -3.05 4.45 6.74
N LEU A 34 -3.27 3.16 6.62
CA LEU A 34 -3.22 2.46 5.36
C LEU A 34 -4.43 1.52 5.23
N CYS A 35 -5.04 1.50 4.06
CA CYS A 35 -6.08 0.54 3.76
C CYS A 35 -5.99 0.01 2.34
N VAL A 36 -6.43 -1.23 2.18
CA VAL A 36 -6.46 -1.92 0.90
C VAL A 36 -7.87 -2.40 0.66
N ARG A 37 -8.48 -1.92 -0.42
CA ARG A 37 -9.76 -2.41 -0.91
C ARG A 37 -9.50 -3.46 -1.98
N VAL A 38 -9.79 -4.71 -1.71
CA VAL A 38 -9.82 -5.77 -2.73
C VAL A 38 -11.17 -5.67 -3.44
N GLU A 39 -11.18 -5.24 -4.71
CA GLU A 39 -12.40 -5.16 -5.52
C GLU A 39 -12.63 -6.43 -6.35
N THR A 40 -11.57 -7.16 -6.68
CA THR A 40 -11.66 -8.44 -7.36
C THR A 40 -10.64 -9.36 -6.72
N PRO A 41 -11.08 -10.43 -6.02
CA PRO A 41 -10.17 -11.42 -5.48
C PRO A 41 -9.23 -11.98 -6.54
N TRP A 42 -8.00 -12.24 -6.13
CA TRP A 42 -7.07 -12.98 -6.96
C TRP A 42 -7.50 -14.45 -7.05
N ASP A 43 -7.34 -15.04 -8.23
CA ASP A 43 -7.67 -16.45 -8.51
C ASP A 43 -6.61 -17.45 -8.04
N VAL A 44 -5.45 -16.95 -7.63
CA VAL A 44 -4.32 -17.70 -7.08
C VAL A 44 -3.86 -17.06 -5.77
N PRO A 45 -3.13 -17.78 -4.90
CA PRO A 45 -2.55 -17.19 -3.70
C PRO A 45 -1.73 -15.93 -4.04
N ALA A 46 -2.07 -14.82 -3.39
CA ALA A 46 -1.44 -13.54 -3.63
C ALA A 46 -1.04 -12.87 -2.31
N SER A 47 0.07 -12.14 -2.33
CA SER A 47 0.51 -11.30 -1.20
C SER A 47 0.81 -9.88 -1.67
N MET A 48 0.63 -8.92 -0.77
CA MET A 48 0.97 -7.52 -1.01
C MET A 48 1.73 -6.97 0.18
N THR A 49 2.81 -6.26 -0.11
CA THR A 49 3.60 -5.52 0.88
C THR A 49 3.60 -4.05 0.47
N ILE A 50 3.42 -3.12 1.42
CA ILE A 50 3.37 -1.69 1.12
C ILE A 50 4.41 -0.94 1.93
N GLY A 51 5.21 -0.09 1.28
CA GLY A 51 6.27 0.69 1.92
C GLY A 51 7.32 1.21 0.94
N ASN A 52 8.49 1.61 1.45
CA ASN A 52 9.67 1.86 0.63
C ASN A 52 10.54 0.60 0.56
N ASN A 53 11.22 0.37 -0.56
CA ASN A 53 12.07 -0.82 -0.73
C ASN A 53 13.41 -0.77 -0.01
N SER A 54 13.73 0.35 0.65
CA SER A 54 15.05 0.62 1.22
C SER A 54 15.17 0.25 2.70
N ASP A 55 14.06 0.10 3.42
CA ASP A 55 14.06 -0.31 4.82
C ASP A 55 12.92 -1.30 5.11
N SER A 56 13.30 -2.54 5.39
CA SER A 56 12.34 -3.63 5.64
C SER A 56 11.57 -3.51 6.95
N ASN A 57 11.95 -2.58 7.84
CA ASN A 57 11.17 -2.26 9.04
C ASN A 57 10.03 -1.27 8.73
N LEU A 58 9.97 -0.72 7.50
CA LEU A 58 8.96 0.24 7.06
C LEU A 58 7.83 -0.41 6.25
N TYR A 59 7.82 -1.73 6.14
CA TYR A 59 6.75 -2.45 5.47
C TYR A 59 5.55 -2.62 6.40
N ALA A 60 4.37 -2.34 5.87
CA ALA A 60 3.14 -2.95 6.34
C ALA A 60 3.14 -4.45 5.95
N ASP A 61 4.09 -5.22 6.50
CA ASP A 61 4.31 -6.64 6.16
C ASP A 61 3.58 -7.59 7.12
N ALA A 62 3.05 -7.07 8.23
CA ALA A 62 2.65 -7.88 9.38
C ALA A 62 1.16 -8.24 9.41
N ASP A 63 0.27 -7.45 8.81
CA ASP A 63 -1.16 -7.71 8.84
C ASP A 63 -1.64 -8.38 7.55
N SER A 64 -2.30 -9.53 7.73
CA SER A 64 -2.74 -10.43 6.68
C SER A 64 -3.84 -9.80 5.81
N ILE A 65 -3.45 -9.08 4.75
CA ILE A 65 -4.39 -8.75 3.67
C ILE A 65 -4.71 -10.04 2.95
N ASP A 66 -5.95 -10.50 3.07
CA ASP A 66 -6.42 -11.60 2.23
C ASP A 66 -6.83 -11.06 0.85
N LEU A 67 -5.90 -11.11 -0.10
CA LEU A 67 -6.15 -10.72 -1.48
C LEU A 67 -7.06 -11.71 -2.22
N ASN A 68 -7.33 -12.88 -1.66
CA ASN A 68 -8.25 -13.88 -2.20
C ASN A 68 -9.70 -13.66 -1.71
N GLN A 69 -9.97 -12.61 -0.93
CA GLN A 69 -11.31 -12.24 -0.51
C GLN A 69 -11.60 -10.75 -0.73
N GLU A 70 -12.77 -10.46 -1.29
CA GLU A 70 -13.24 -9.09 -1.50
C GLU A 70 -13.49 -8.42 -0.15
N GLY A 71 -13.00 -7.19 0.03
CA GLY A 71 -13.13 -6.50 1.30
C GLY A 71 -12.30 -5.23 1.41
N LEU A 72 -12.49 -4.52 2.52
CA LEU A 72 -11.64 -3.42 2.93
C LEU A 72 -10.81 -3.86 4.14
N TYR A 73 -9.50 -3.88 3.96
CA TYR A 73 -8.53 -4.25 4.98
C TYR A 73 -7.87 -2.98 5.49
N MET A 74 -8.00 -2.73 6.79
CA MET A 74 -7.29 -1.65 7.47
C MET A 74 -6.00 -2.23 8.02
N ILE A 75 -4.89 -1.52 7.82
CA ILE A 75 -3.56 -2.00 8.22
C ILE A 75 -3.00 -1.04 9.25
N ASP A 76 -2.57 -1.59 10.38
CA ASP A 76 -1.94 -0.81 11.42
C ASP A 76 -0.56 -0.34 10.93
N VAL A 77 -0.34 0.98 11.02
CA VAL A 77 0.92 1.61 10.62
C VAL A 77 1.57 2.26 11.83
N TYR A 78 2.74 1.77 12.20
CA TYR A 78 3.56 2.33 13.27
C TYR A 78 4.49 3.39 12.70
N GLY A 79 3.95 4.57 12.37
CA GLY A 79 4.70 5.80 12.07
C GLY A 79 5.88 5.63 11.11
N ILE A 80 5.59 5.39 9.83
CA ILE A 80 6.62 5.24 8.80
C ILE A 80 7.08 6.63 8.33
N THR A 81 8.32 7.01 8.66
CA THR A 81 8.97 8.18 8.06
C THR A 81 9.54 7.79 6.70
N LEU A 82 9.08 8.47 5.65
CA LEU A 82 9.52 8.18 4.30
C LEU A 82 10.92 8.75 4.03
N GLY A 83 11.91 7.87 3.86
CA GLY A 83 13.26 8.23 3.39
C GLY A 83 13.32 8.53 1.87
N THR A 84 12.27 8.20 1.14
CA THR A 84 12.09 8.46 -0.30
C THR A 84 10.73 9.10 -0.53
N SER A 85 10.55 9.85 -1.61
CA SER A 85 9.29 10.56 -1.88
C SER A 85 8.13 9.67 -2.33
N THR A 86 8.27 8.33 -2.41
CA THR A 86 7.23 7.47 -3.02
C THR A 86 6.91 6.27 -2.15
N ILE A 87 5.62 6.05 -1.94
CA ILE A 87 5.07 4.82 -1.34
C ILE A 87 4.80 3.84 -2.48
N ASN A 88 5.22 2.59 -2.36
CA ASN A 88 4.91 1.56 -3.34
C ASN A 88 4.16 0.40 -2.70
N ALA A 89 3.18 -0.13 -3.42
CA ALA A 89 2.61 -1.44 -3.17
C ALA A 89 3.33 -2.45 -4.06
N TYR A 90 3.85 -3.52 -3.47
CA TYR A 90 4.52 -4.63 -4.14
C TYR A 90 3.61 -5.85 -4.08
N ILE A 91 3.45 -6.53 -5.20
CA ILE A 91 2.45 -7.60 -5.34
C ILE A 91 3.14 -8.84 -5.88
N ASN A 92 2.84 -9.96 -5.22
CA ASN A 92 3.30 -11.27 -5.63
C ASN A 92 2.07 -12.17 -5.82
N ALA A 93 1.74 -12.44 -7.09
CA ALA A 93 0.60 -13.28 -7.46
C ALA A 93 0.92 -14.09 -8.73
N PRO A 94 1.85 -15.06 -8.65
CA PRO A 94 2.37 -15.75 -9.83
C PRO A 94 1.27 -16.56 -10.52
N GLY A 95 1.03 -16.27 -11.80
CA GLY A 95 0.04 -16.98 -12.60
C GLY A 95 -1.40 -16.50 -12.43
N ALA A 96 -1.64 -15.42 -11.67
CA ALA A 96 -2.96 -14.78 -11.61
C ALA A 96 -3.40 -14.30 -12.99
N VAL A 97 -4.67 -14.48 -13.32
CA VAL A 97 -5.29 -13.88 -14.52
C VAL A 97 -6.43 -12.92 -14.19
N ILE A 98 -6.84 -12.88 -12.92
CA ILE A 98 -7.77 -11.90 -12.37
C ILE A 98 -7.28 -11.42 -11.00
N GLY A 99 -7.72 -10.23 -10.60
CA GLY A 99 -7.28 -9.62 -9.35
C GLY A 99 -7.23 -8.11 -9.49
N LYS A 100 -7.88 -7.41 -8.55
CA LYS A 100 -7.88 -5.95 -8.48
C LYS A 100 -7.99 -5.48 -7.02
N ALA A 101 -7.12 -4.54 -6.65
CA ALA A 101 -7.19 -3.86 -5.37
C ALA A 101 -6.85 -2.38 -5.53
N THR A 102 -7.38 -1.52 -4.66
CA THR A 102 -6.92 -0.15 -4.49
C THR A 102 -6.27 0.01 -3.12
N VAL A 103 -5.05 0.52 -3.10
CA VAL A 103 -4.34 0.93 -1.89
C VAL A 103 -4.60 2.41 -1.64
N PHE A 104 -4.92 2.74 -0.39
CA PHE A 104 -5.02 4.11 0.09
C PHE A 104 -4.07 4.30 1.26
N ALA A 105 -3.29 5.38 1.22
CA ALA A 105 -2.47 5.82 2.33
C ALA A 105 -2.90 7.21 2.76
N VAL A 106 -3.19 7.37 4.05
CA VAL A 106 -3.35 8.68 4.67
C VAL A 106 -1.98 9.11 5.15
N VAL A 107 -1.54 10.28 4.70
CA VAL A 107 -0.18 10.76 4.92
C VAL A 107 -0.23 12.13 5.57
N ARG A 108 0.49 12.29 6.67
CA ARG A 108 0.82 13.60 7.24
C ARG A 108 2.02 14.16 6.49
N VAL A 109 1.83 15.29 5.82
CA VAL A 109 2.90 15.95 5.09
C VAL A 109 3.82 16.69 6.08
N GLY A 110 5.14 16.51 5.90
CA GLY A 110 6.20 17.15 6.68
C GLY A 110 6.38 18.64 6.37
#